data_AF-A0A8H3H1G7-F1
#
_entry.id   AF-A0A8H3H1G7-F1
#
_cell.length_a   1.000
_cell.length_b   1.000
_cell.length_c   1.000
_cell.angle_alpha   90.00
_cell.angle_beta   90.00
_cell.angle_gamma   90.00
#
_symmetry.space_group_name_H-M   'P 1'
#
loop_
_entity.id
_entity.type
_entity.pdbx_description
1 polymer ?
#
loop_
_entity_poly.entity_id
_entity_poly.type
_entity_poly.pdbx_seq_one_letter_code
_entity_poly.pdbx_strand_id
1 'polypeptide(L)'
;MKLLHNLSNNPHGIFVAGDTAQTISAGSSFRFEDLKAFLWRLEEQDEAVCCGKRKPIHPALFHLAVNYRSHGGIVDCASSITQLISELFPYSIDKLKKETGITDGPKPVFFSGWERGVVRFEQFLRGEAETKIDFGASQVILVRNEAARDALRAQVGEIGLILTLYESK
;
A
#
# COMPACT_ATOMS: atom_id res chain seq x y z
N MET A 1 5.47 12.69 16.15
CA MET A 1 5.85 13.90 15.37
C MET A 1 6.33 15.07 16.22
N LYS A 2 5.68 15.44 17.35
CA LYS A 2 6.22 16.48 18.27
C LYS A 2 7.66 16.21 18.72
N LEU A 3 7.98 14.96 19.06
CA LEU A 3 9.34 14.55 19.44
C LEU A 3 10.35 14.80 18.30
N LEU A 4 10.06 14.32 17.09
CA LEU A 4 10.92 14.50 15.91
C LEU A 4 11.10 15.99 15.57
N HIS A 5 10.05 16.79 15.71
CA HIS A 5 10.12 18.24 15.54
C HIS A 5 11.13 18.88 16.50
N ASN A 6 11.07 18.51 17.78
CA ASN A 6 11.94 19.09 18.82
C ASN A 6 13.39 18.57 18.77
N LEU A 7 13.61 17.37 18.21
CA LEU A 7 14.95 16.80 18.05
C LEU A 7 15.63 17.22 16.75
N SER A 8 14.90 17.85 15.83
CA SER A 8 15.47 18.31 14.57
C SER A 8 16.15 19.66 14.75
N ASN A 9 17.40 19.76 14.31
CA ASN A 9 18.10 21.05 14.20
C ASN A 9 17.44 21.99 13.18
N ASN A 10 16.66 21.44 12.24
CA ASN A 10 15.83 22.19 11.31
C ASN A 10 14.40 21.64 11.32
N PRO A 11 13.50 22.16 12.16
CA PRO A 11 12.13 21.67 12.25
C PRO A 11 11.33 21.84 10.94
N HIS A 12 11.64 22.85 10.13
CA HIS A 12 11.00 23.09 8.84
C HIS A 12 11.57 22.22 7.70
N GLY A 13 12.67 21.50 7.95
CA GLY A 13 13.28 20.57 6.99
C GLY A 13 12.72 19.15 7.03
N ILE A 14 11.71 18.89 7.87
CA ILE A 14 11.14 17.55 8.02
C ILE A 14 10.28 17.21 6.81
N PHE A 15 10.62 16.11 6.14
CA PHE A 15 9.84 15.53 5.05
C PHE A 15 9.29 14.17 5.48
N VAL A 16 7.98 13.95 5.28
CA VAL A 16 7.31 12.69 5.60
C VAL A 16 6.60 12.20 4.36
N ALA A 17 6.79 10.93 4.04
CA ALA A 17 6.12 10.24 2.95
C ALA A 17 5.56 8.90 3.42
N GLY A 18 4.53 8.42 2.75
CA GLY A 18 3.88 7.16 3.05
C GLY A 18 2.54 7.04 2.31
N ASP A 19 1.85 5.93 2.56
CA ASP A 19 0.54 5.64 1.99
C ASP A 19 -0.33 5.00 3.08
N THR A 20 -1.40 5.70 3.48
CA THR A 20 -2.30 5.23 4.53
C THR A 20 -3.09 4.00 4.14
N ALA A 21 -3.45 3.84 2.86
CA ALA A 21 -4.17 2.67 2.36
C ALA A 21 -3.32 1.40 2.42
N GLN A 22 -2.00 1.55 2.52
CA GLN A 22 -1.03 0.47 2.60
C GLN A 22 -0.64 0.07 4.03
N THR A 23 -1.28 0.65 5.05
CA THR A 23 -0.96 0.38 6.45
C THR A 23 -1.53 -0.96 6.89
N ILE A 24 -0.66 -1.94 7.15
CA ILE A 24 -1.04 -3.29 7.58
C ILE A 24 -0.66 -3.60 9.04
N SER A 25 0.06 -2.68 9.69
CA SER A 25 0.45 -2.80 11.10
C SER A 25 -0.74 -2.48 12.00
N ALA A 26 -1.22 -3.48 12.73
CA ALA A 26 -2.31 -3.32 13.67
C ALA A 26 -1.99 -2.24 14.72
N GLY A 27 -2.94 -1.32 14.94
CA GLY A 27 -2.79 -0.22 15.90
C GLY A 27 -2.00 0.99 15.38
N SER A 28 -1.45 0.94 14.16
CA SER A 28 -0.86 2.10 13.50
C SER A 28 -1.87 2.68 12.52
N SER A 29 -2.68 3.64 12.96
CA SER A 29 -3.56 4.42 12.09
C SER A 29 -3.27 5.90 12.24
N PHE A 30 -2.94 6.57 11.15
CA PHE A 30 -2.88 8.03 11.10
C PHE A 30 -3.23 8.50 9.69
N ARG A 31 -3.61 9.77 9.58
CA ARG A 31 -3.81 10.45 8.31
C ARG A 31 -2.80 11.58 8.15
N PHE A 32 -2.29 11.77 6.96
CA PHE A 32 -1.43 12.89 6.63
C PHE A 32 -2.15 14.22 6.80
N GLU A 33 -3.47 14.27 6.57
CA GLU A 33 -4.29 15.43 6.93
C GLU A 33 -4.18 15.79 8.42
N ASP A 34 -4.28 14.79 9.31
CA ASP A 34 -4.18 15.00 10.76
C ASP A 34 -2.77 15.46 11.15
N LEU A 35 -1.74 14.92 10.50
CA LEU A 35 -0.36 15.35 10.68
C LEU A 35 -0.15 16.79 10.21
N LYS A 36 -0.66 17.15 9.03
CA LYS A 36 -0.60 18.52 8.50
C LYS A 36 -1.26 19.50 9.46
N ALA A 37 -2.46 19.17 9.94
CA ALA A 37 -3.19 19.99 10.89
C ALA A 37 -2.45 20.12 12.23
N PHE A 38 -1.80 19.05 12.69
CA PHE A 38 -0.97 19.07 13.90
C PHE A 38 0.24 20.01 13.74
N LEU A 39 1.01 19.88 12.66
CA LEU A 39 2.17 20.71 12.38
C LEU A 39 1.79 22.18 12.16
N TRP A 40 0.64 22.43 11.52
CA TRP A 40 0.09 23.78 11.39
C TRP A 40 -0.12 24.44 12.76
N ARG A 41 -0.80 23.74 13.68
CA ARG A 41 -1.05 24.27 15.04
C ARG A 41 0.24 24.49 15.81
N LEU A 42 1.22 23.61 15.65
CA LEU A 42 2.52 23.75 16.29
C LEU A 42 3.22 25.03 15.81
N GLU A 43 3.18 25.29 14.50
CA GLU A 43 3.74 26.52 13.91
C GLU A 43 3.05 27.80 14.40
N GLU A 44 1.71 27.79 14.45
CA GLU A 44 0.94 28.94 14.96
C GLU A 44 1.20 29.24 16.44
N GLN A 45 1.63 28.23 17.20
CA GLN A 45 1.97 28.36 18.63
C GLN A 45 3.44 28.71 18.87
N ASP A 46 4.26 28.80 17.83
CA ASP A 46 5.67 29.18 17.94
C ASP A 46 5.78 30.62 18.45
N GLU A 47 6.64 30.84 19.45
CA GLU A 47 6.77 32.16 20.11
C GLU A 47 7.25 33.24 19.12
N ALA A 48 8.15 32.90 18.20
CA ALA A 48 8.64 33.87 17.22
C ALA A 48 7.54 34.27 16.22
N VAL A 49 6.62 33.36 15.91
CA VAL A 49 5.42 33.63 15.10
C VAL A 49 4.43 34.49 15.88
N CYS A 50 4.08 34.08 17.11
CA CYS A 50 3.14 34.80 17.98
C CYS A 50 3.59 36.24 18.27
N CYS A 51 4.89 36.47 18.46
CA CYS A 51 5.47 37.79 18.68
C CYS A 51 5.72 38.58 17.38
N GLY A 52 5.38 38.04 16.20
CA GLY A 52 5.56 38.71 14.91
C GLY A 52 7.02 38.85 14.46
N LYS A 53 7.96 38.14 15.10
CA LYS A 53 9.39 38.15 14.74
C LYS A 53 9.67 37.39 13.44
N ARG A 54 8.78 36.46 13.07
CA ARG A 54 8.87 35.63 11.86
C ARG A 54 7.47 35.34 11.33
N LYS A 55 7.34 35.18 10.00
CA LYS A 55 6.10 34.66 9.40
C LYS A 55 5.97 33.14 9.62
N PRO A 56 4.75 32.62 9.80
CA PRO A 56 4.54 31.19 9.94
C PRO A 56 4.92 30.45 8.64
N ILE A 57 5.49 29.25 8.80
CA ILE A 57 5.86 28.32 7.74
C ILE A 57 4.99 27.07 7.87
N HIS A 58 3.99 26.97 7.01
CA HIS A 58 3.03 25.87 7.08
C HIS A 58 3.47 24.64 6.27
N PRO A 59 3.15 23.43 6.75
CA PRO A 59 3.42 22.20 6.02
C PRO A 59 2.62 22.13 4.71
N ALA A 60 3.31 21.78 3.62
CA ALA A 60 2.69 21.44 2.35
C ALA A 60 2.35 19.94 2.30
N LEU A 61 1.27 19.62 1.59
CA LEU A 61 0.86 18.24 1.30
C LEU A 61 0.58 18.12 -0.19
N PHE A 62 1.17 17.13 -0.83
CA PHE A 62 1.01 16.85 -2.26
C PHE A 62 0.92 15.35 -2.49
N HIS A 63 0.27 14.96 -3.59
CA HIS A 63 0.02 13.56 -3.93
C HIS A 63 0.80 13.17 -5.19
N LEU A 64 1.35 11.97 -5.21
CA LEU A 64 1.92 11.33 -6.39
C LEU A 64 0.86 10.40 -6.99
N ALA A 65 0.25 10.79 -8.10
CA ALA A 65 -0.88 10.06 -8.69
C ALA A 65 -0.48 9.11 -9.84
N VAL A 66 0.80 9.06 -10.21
CA VAL A 66 1.29 8.21 -11.31
C VAL A 66 1.90 6.93 -10.73
N ASN A 67 1.34 5.78 -11.12
CA ASN A 67 1.85 4.48 -10.72
C ASN A 67 2.83 3.95 -11.77
N TYR A 68 4.11 3.85 -11.38
CA TYR A 68 5.20 3.37 -12.25
C TYR A 68 5.44 1.86 -12.13
N ARG A 69 4.74 1.16 -11.22
CA ARG A 69 4.99 -0.26 -10.91
C ARG A 69 4.00 -1.20 -11.60
N SER A 70 2.77 -0.73 -11.80
CA SER A 70 1.67 -1.55 -12.31
C SER A 70 0.98 -0.91 -13.51
N HIS A 71 0.48 -1.74 -14.43
CA HIS A 71 -0.32 -1.29 -15.55
C HIS A 71 -1.74 -0.89 -15.14
N GLY A 72 -2.43 -0.14 -16.01
CA GLY A 72 -3.74 0.46 -15.76
C GLY A 72 -4.80 -0.51 -15.24
N GLY A 73 -4.90 -1.72 -15.80
CA GLY A 73 -5.88 -2.72 -15.35
C GLY A 73 -5.78 -3.11 -13.86
N ILE A 74 -4.55 -3.18 -13.30
CA ILE A 74 -4.33 -3.44 -11.87
C ILE A 74 -4.60 -2.18 -11.05
N VAL A 75 -4.09 -1.04 -11.51
CA VAL A 75 -4.21 0.26 -10.81
C VAL A 75 -5.68 0.67 -10.67
N ASP A 76 -6.49 0.47 -11.72
CA ASP A 76 -7.93 0.74 -11.70
C ASP A 76 -8.67 -0.15 -10.70
N CYS A 77 -8.31 -1.43 -10.64
CA CYS A 77 -8.90 -2.37 -9.69
C CYS A 77 -8.51 -2.02 -8.24
N ALA A 78 -7.26 -1.64 -8.00
CA ALA A 78 -6.84 -1.17 -6.67
C ALA A 78 -7.57 0.12 -6.28
N SER A 79 -7.70 1.06 -7.24
CA SER A 79 -8.38 2.34 -7.02
C SER A 79 -9.86 2.18 -6.68
N SER A 80 -10.56 1.21 -7.26
CA SER A 80 -11.97 0.98 -6.92
C SER A 80 -12.14 0.47 -5.48
N ILE A 81 -11.21 -0.36 -5.00
CA ILE A 81 -11.22 -0.85 -3.62
C ILE A 81 -10.91 0.29 -2.64
N THR A 82 -9.88 1.10 -2.90
CA THR A 82 -9.53 2.23 -2.02
C THR A 82 -10.60 3.31 -2.00
N GLN A 83 -11.31 3.51 -3.12
CA GLN A 83 -12.49 4.38 -3.17
C GLN A 83 -13.60 3.87 -2.25
N LEU A 84 -13.95 2.58 -2.33
CA LEU A 84 -14.96 1.98 -1.44
C LEU A 84 -14.60 2.11 0.03
N ILE A 85 -13.32 1.88 0.38
CA ILE A 85 -12.83 2.07 1.76
C ILE A 85 -13.01 3.53 2.19
N SER A 86 -12.68 4.49 1.32
CA SER A 86 -12.83 5.92 1.61
C SER A 86 -14.28 6.37 1.76
N GLU A 87 -15.21 5.71 1.07
CA GLU A 87 -16.65 6.01 1.16
C GLU A 87 -17.29 5.40 2.39
N LEU A 88 -16.97 4.13 2.68
CA LEU A 88 -17.53 3.39 3.83
C LEU A 88 -16.88 3.80 5.16
N PHE A 89 -15.61 4.16 5.14
CA PHE A 89 -14.81 4.50 6.32
C PHE A 89 -14.04 5.82 6.09
N PRO A 90 -14.73 6.97 6.02
CA PRO A 90 -14.16 8.24 5.56
C PRO A 90 -13.03 8.82 6.43
N TYR A 91 -12.85 8.31 7.64
CA TYR A 91 -11.80 8.72 8.57
C TYR A 91 -10.70 7.67 8.74
N SER A 92 -10.72 6.58 7.95
CA SER A 92 -9.75 5.48 8.07
C SER A 92 -8.45 5.71 7.29
N ILE A 93 -8.52 6.38 6.13
CA ILE A 93 -7.40 6.65 5.22
C ILE A 93 -7.49 8.06 4.64
N ASP A 94 -6.37 8.60 4.13
CA ASP A 94 -6.38 9.86 3.40
C ASP A 94 -7.09 9.73 2.05
N LYS A 95 -7.80 10.78 1.65
CA LYS A 95 -8.45 10.85 0.33
C LYS A 95 -7.43 11.28 -0.73
N LEU A 96 -6.88 10.29 -1.42
CA LEU A 96 -5.90 10.50 -2.47
C LEU A 96 -6.56 10.73 -3.84
N LYS A 97 -5.81 11.36 -4.76
CA LYS A 97 -6.23 11.43 -6.16
C LYS A 97 -6.20 10.01 -6.74
N LYS A 98 -7.13 9.69 -7.64
CA LYS A 98 -7.11 8.41 -8.36
C LYS A 98 -5.75 8.19 -9.01
N GLU A 99 -5.13 7.04 -8.75
CA GLU A 99 -3.87 6.67 -9.40
C GLU A 99 -4.10 6.29 -10.86
N THR A 100 -3.10 6.57 -11.71
CA THR A 100 -3.09 6.18 -13.12
C THR A 100 -1.81 5.42 -13.44
N GLY A 101 -1.95 4.25 -14.08
CA GLY A 101 -0.82 3.52 -14.65
C GLY A 101 -0.31 4.21 -15.92
N ILE A 102 0.97 3.98 -16.25
CA ILE A 102 1.60 4.56 -17.46
C ILE A 102 1.11 3.87 -18.74
N THR A 103 0.91 2.56 -18.66
CA THR A 103 0.47 1.73 -19.77
C THR A 103 -0.83 1.04 -19.41
N ASP A 104 -1.69 0.83 -20.40
CA ASP A 104 -2.84 -0.06 -20.23
C ASP A 104 -2.39 -1.50 -20.00
N GLY A 105 -3.29 -2.32 -19.47
CA GLY A 105 -3.02 -3.74 -19.27
C GLY A 105 -4.28 -4.50 -18.85
N PRO A 106 -4.22 -5.84 -18.82
CA PRO A 106 -5.37 -6.69 -18.54
C PRO A 106 -5.90 -6.44 -17.12
N LYS A 107 -7.20 -6.65 -16.91
CA LYS A 107 -7.78 -6.60 -15.57
C LYS A 107 -7.41 -7.87 -14.79
N PRO A 108 -7.29 -7.79 -13.45
CA PRO A 108 -7.16 -8.97 -12.60
C PRO A 108 -8.30 -9.96 -12.85
N VAL A 109 -7.97 -11.25 -12.88
CA VAL A 109 -8.96 -12.33 -13.07
C VAL A 109 -9.33 -12.90 -11.71
N PHE A 110 -10.63 -12.94 -11.42
CA PHE A 110 -11.16 -13.67 -10.27
C PHE A 110 -11.47 -15.10 -10.68
N PHE A 111 -10.91 -16.08 -9.97
CA PHE A 111 -11.12 -17.49 -10.26
C PHE A 111 -11.89 -18.16 -9.12
N SER A 112 -13.07 -18.72 -9.44
CA SER A 112 -13.90 -19.50 -8.51
C SER A 112 -14.03 -20.93 -9.03
N GLY A 113 -13.06 -21.78 -8.68
CA GLY A 113 -13.02 -23.16 -9.18
C GLY A 113 -12.14 -24.12 -8.39
N TRP A 114 -11.66 -23.72 -7.21
CA TRP A 114 -10.71 -24.49 -6.40
C TRP A 114 -11.21 -25.91 -6.09
N GLU A 115 -12.51 -26.03 -5.78
CA GLU A 115 -13.12 -27.29 -5.34
C GLU A 115 -13.27 -28.34 -6.45
N ARG A 116 -13.08 -27.99 -7.73
CA ARG A 116 -13.38 -28.88 -8.88
C ARG A 116 -12.18 -29.51 -9.56
N GLY A 117 -10.97 -29.38 -9.01
CA GLY A 117 -9.82 -30.19 -9.42
C GLY A 117 -8.48 -29.44 -9.35
N VAL A 118 -7.57 -29.98 -8.53
CA VAL A 118 -6.17 -29.54 -8.31
C VAL A 118 -5.39 -29.37 -9.63
N VAL A 119 -5.70 -30.21 -10.63
CA VAL A 119 -5.00 -30.28 -11.93
C VAL A 119 -5.04 -28.96 -12.72
N ARG A 120 -6.15 -28.20 -12.67
CA ARG A 120 -6.26 -26.93 -13.42
C ARG A 120 -5.41 -25.82 -12.82
N PHE A 121 -5.24 -25.83 -11.50
CA PHE A 121 -4.45 -24.81 -10.82
C PHE A 121 -2.96 -25.09 -10.98
N GLU A 122 -2.52 -26.36 -10.89
CA GLU A 122 -1.14 -26.72 -11.25
C GLU A 122 -0.81 -26.32 -12.69
N GLN A 123 -1.74 -26.52 -13.64
CA GLN A 123 -1.55 -26.09 -15.03
C GLN A 123 -1.54 -24.56 -15.18
N PHE A 124 -2.35 -23.83 -14.40
CA PHE A 124 -2.33 -22.37 -14.37
C PHE A 124 -1.00 -21.83 -13.81
N LEU A 125 -0.47 -22.47 -12.76
CA LEU A 125 0.80 -22.11 -12.14
C LEU A 125 2.03 -22.56 -12.95
N ARG A 126 1.91 -23.66 -13.70
CA ARG A 126 2.97 -24.23 -14.57
C ARG A 126 2.87 -23.80 -16.04
N GLY A 127 1.91 -22.96 -16.40
CA GLY A 127 1.71 -22.53 -17.80
C GLY A 127 1.45 -23.71 -18.76
N GLU A 128 1.34 -23.41 -20.05
CA GLU A 128 1.04 -24.43 -21.09
C GLU A 128 2.21 -25.38 -21.41
N ALA A 129 3.38 -25.23 -20.79
CA ALA A 129 4.55 -26.04 -21.09
C ALA A 129 4.79 -27.14 -20.03
N GLU A 130 5.11 -28.35 -20.46
CA GLU A 130 5.52 -29.48 -19.60
C GLU A 130 6.83 -29.24 -18.81
N THR A 131 7.45 -28.08 -18.99
CA THR A 131 8.57 -27.64 -18.17
C THR A 131 8.05 -27.14 -16.83
N LYS A 132 8.57 -27.67 -15.71
CA LYS A 132 8.44 -27.04 -14.39
C LYS A 132 8.66 -25.54 -14.57
N ILE A 133 7.60 -24.73 -14.45
CA ILE A 133 7.78 -23.31 -14.23
C ILE A 133 8.33 -23.23 -12.83
N ASP A 134 9.66 -23.20 -12.76
CA ASP A 134 10.30 -22.52 -11.66
C ASP A 134 9.71 -21.11 -11.70
N PHE A 135 8.83 -20.82 -10.73
CA PHE A 135 8.46 -19.45 -10.40
C PHE A 135 9.78 -18.72 -10.23
N GLY A 136 10.25 -18.05 -11.29
CA GLY A 136 11.49 -17.31 -11.24
C GLY A 136 11.36 -16.15 -10.26
N ALA A 137 12.38 -15.31 -10.17
CA ALA A 137 12.35 -14.08 -9.38
C ALA A 137 11.21 -13.10 -9.73
N SER A 138 10.41 -13.38 -10.78
CA SER A 138 9.36 -12.52 -11.31
C SER A 138 7.93 -12.92 -10.90
N GLN A 139 7.73 -14.02 -10.15
CA GLN A 139 6.39 -14.48 -9.77
C GLN A 139 6.35 -14.91 -8.30
N VAL A 140 5.28 -14.54 -7.60
CA VAL A 140 5.09 -14.84 -6.17
C VAL A 140 3.61 -15.11 -5.88
N ILE A 141 3.35 -16.04 -4.97
CA ILE A 141 2.02 -16.30 -4.43
C ILE A 141 1.90 -15.59 -3.09
N LEU A 142 0.92 -14.70 -2.95
CA LEU A 142 0.63 -14.02 -1.70
C LEU A 142 -0.52 -14.71 -0.98
N VAL A 143 -0.31 -15.08 0.29
CA VAL A 143 -1.33 -15.69 1.15
C VAL A 143 -1.61 -14.83 2.37
N ARG A 144 -2.80 -15.00 2.95
CA ARG A 144 -3.23 -14.21 4.11
C ARG A 144 -2.36 -14.46 5.35
N ASN A 145 -2.01 -15.72 5.62
CA ASN A 145 -1.32 -16.13 6.83
C ASN A 145 -0.59 -17.47 6.64
N GLU A 146 0.15 -17.87 7.67
CA GLU A 146 0.90 -19.12 7.75
C GLU A 146 0.03 -20.36 7.51
N ALA A 147 -1.14 -20.43 8.17
CA ALA A 147 -2.05 -21.55 7.99
C ALA A 147 -2.50 -21.73 6.53
N ALA A 148 -2.72 -20.63 5.80
CA ALA A 148 -3.06 -20.66 4.38
C ALA A 148 -1.87 -21.09 3.51
N ARG A 149 -0.63 -20.72 3.88
CA ARG A 149 0.59 -21.20 3.23
C ARG A 149 0.72 -22.71 3.35
N ASP A 150 0.57 -23.23 4.56
CA ASP A 150 0.71 -24.66 4.85
C ASP A 150 -0.40 -25.47 4.17
N ALA A 151 -1.64 -24.98 4.22
CA ALA A 151 -2.77 -25.61 3.54
C ALA A 151 -2.60 -25.63 2.01
N LEU A 152 -1.98 -24.60 1.44
CA LEU A 152 -1.66 -24.56 0.01
C LEU A 152 -0.56 -25.58 -0.31
N ARG A 153 0.58 -25.55 0.41
CA ARG A 153 1.67 -26.52 0.23
C ARG A 153 1.22 -27.97 0.35
N ALA A 154 0.31 -28.26 1.28
CA ALA A 154 -0.26 -29.60 1.43
C ALA A 154 -1.05 -30.08 0.21
N GLN A 155 -1.62 -29.16 -0.58
CA GLN A 155 -2.46 -29.48 -1.75
C GLN A 155 -1.68 -29.53 -3.06
N VAL A 156 -0.70 -28.65 -3.25
CA VAL A 156 0.02 -28.48 -4.54
C VAL A 156 1.51 -28.81 -4.45
N GLY A 157 2.01 -29.18 -3.27
CA GLY A 157 3.42 -29.46 -3.01
C GLY A 157 4.27 -28.18 -2.89
N GLU A 158 5.59 -28.35 -2.96
CA GLU A 158 6.53 -27.23 -3.04
C GLU A 158 6.47 -26.60 -4.43
N ILE A 159 5.82 -25.44 -4.52
CA ILE A 159 5.67 -24.65 -5.74
C ILE A 159 6.06 -23.19 -5.50
N GLY A 160 7.14 -22.77 -6.14
CA GLY A 160 7.54 -21.36 -6.18
C GLY A 160 7.69 -20.65 -4.83
N LEU A 161 7.73 -19.32 -4.88
CA LEU A 161 7.80 -18.48 -3.68
C LEU A 161 6.38 -18.17 -3.17
N ILE A 162 6.09 -18.58 -1.94
CA ILE A 162 4.82 -18.28 -1.25
C ILE A 162 5.13 -17.39 -0.05
N LEU A 163 4.61 -16.17 -0.06
CA LEU A 163 4.79 -15.18 1.01
C LEU A 163 3.46 -14.86 1.68
N THR A 164 3.51 -14.63 2.98
CA THR A 164 2.43 -13.94 3.69
C THR A 164 2.41 -12.45 3.33
N LEU A 165 1.29 -11.78 3.61
CA LEU A 165 1.20 -10.32 3.43
C LEU A 165 2.28 -9.55 4.21
N TYR A 166 2.69 -10.06 5.38
CA TYR A 166 3.75 -9.45 6.19
C TYR A 166 5.14 -9.67 5.60
N GLU A 167 5.42 -10.84 5.05
CA GLU A 167 6.70 -11.14 4.37
C GLU A 167 6.85 -10.38 3.05
N SER A 168 5.74 -9.93 2.44
CA SER A 168 5.74 -9.18 1.18
C SER A 168 6.01 -7.69 1.30
N LYS A 169 6.24 -7.19 2.52
CA LYS A 169 6.33 -5.76 2.87
C LYS A 169 7.71 -5.33 3.32
#